data_AF-A0A422QTU0-F1
#
_entry.id   AF-A0A422QTU0-F1
#
_cell.length_a   1.000
_cell.length_b   1.000
_cell.length_c   1.000
_cell.angle_alpha   90.00
_cell.angle_beta   90.00
_cell.angle_gamma   90.00
#
_symmetry.space_group_name_H-M   'P 1'
#
loop_
_entity.id
_entity.type
_entity.pdbx_description
1 polymer ?
#
loop_
_entity_poly.entity_id
_entity_poly.type
_entity_poly.pdbx_seq_one_letter_code
_entity_poly.pdbx_strand_id
1 'polypeptide(L)'
;MLIGCFDEIEIIWPFAMETRKPDVTPDWVVEKQTRAQALADGLIFERKEGEPLPPWIEKPRILLGSIGWRMGAGETYLHEVFFPFWQSLTEREQDGYWKKFDLGPRWEDRSRWMNALDFNRAKN
;
A
#
# COMPACT_ATOMS: atom_id res chain seq x y z
N MET A 1 -68.28 20.61 -7.15
CA MET A 1 -67.38 21.72 -6.80
C MET A 1 -66.76 21.35 -5.46
N LEU A 2 -65.68 20.57 -5.50
CA LEU A 2 -64.27 20.96 -5.24
C LEU A 2 -63.84 20.53 -3.81
N ILE A 3 -62.92 19.55 -3.78
CA ILE A 3 -61.70 19.44 -2.94
C ILE A 3 -61.93 19.43 -1.42
N GLY A 4 -61.59 18.41 -0.62
CA GLY A 4 -60.39 17.57 -0.60
C GLY A 4 -59.53 17.99 0.60
N CYS A 5 -59.43 17.16 1.64
CA CYS A 5 -58.41 17.27 2.69
C CYS A 5 -58.07 15.85 3.16
N PHE A 6 -57.02 15.28 2.57
CA PHE A 6 -56.27 14.17 3.15
C PHE A 6 -55.21 14.80 4.04
N ASP A 7 -55.24 14.50 5.34
CA ASP A 7 -54.16 14.86 6.27
C ASP A 7 -52.99 13.90 6.06
N GLU A 8 -52.08 14.25 5.14
CA GLU A 8 -50.73 13.69 5.08
C GLU A 8 -49.84 14.51 6.03
N ILE A 9 -49.60 14.00 7.24
CA ILE A 9 -48.51 14.51 8.08
C ILE A 9 -47.24 13.76 7.66
N GLU A 10 -46.43 14.46 6.87
CA GLU A 10 -45.07 14.07 6.51
C GLU A 10 -44.24 13.80 7.77
N ILE A 11 -43.75 12.57 7.89
CA ILE A 11 -42.75 12.22 8.90
C ILE A 11 -41.42 12.79 8.42
N ILE A 12 -41.11 14.02 8.84
CA ILE A 12 -39.81 14.65 8.60
C ILE A 12 -38.79 13.98 9.52
N TRP A 13 -38.05 13.00 8.99
CA TRP A 13 -36.79 12.54 9.57
C TRP A 13 -35.81 13.72 9.58
N PRO A 14 -35.17 14.07 10.71
CA PRO A 14 -34.04 14.99 10.67
C PRO A 14 -32.87 14.20 10.09
N PHE A 15 -32.69 14.30 8.78
CA PHE A 15 -31.46 13.89 8.11
C PHE A 15 -30.39 14.88 8.58
N ALA A 16 -29.78 14.58 9.74
CA ALA A 16 -28.57 15.25 10.17
C ALA A 16 -27.55 15.04 9.05
N MET A 17 -27.31 16.09 8.27
CA MET A 17 -26.16 16.18 7.37
C MET A 17 -24.92 16.21 8.25
N GLU A 18 -24.50 15.02 8.69
CA GLU A 18 -23.22 14.83 9.30
C GLU A 18 -22.19 15.19 8.24
N THR A 19 -21.60 16.38 8.40
CA THR A 19 -20.55 16.87 7.53
C THR A 19 -19.43 15.85 7.58
N ARG A 20 -19.30 15.02 6.53
CA ARG A 20 -18.15 14.12 6.38
C ARG A 20 -16.91 14.98 6.60
N LYS A 21 -16.14 14.68 7.66
CA LYS A 21 -14.81 15.27 7.83
C LYS A 21 -14.09 15.04 6.51
N PRO A 22 -13.44 16.06 5.93
CA PRO A 22 -12.68 15.86 4.71
C PRO A 22 -11.72 14.68 4.95
N ASP A 23 -11.62 13.81 3.96
CA ASP A 23 -10.72 12.64 3.95
C ASP A 23 -9.28 13.15 3.87
N VAL A 24 -8.83 13.80 4.95
CA VAL A 24 -7.51 14.37 5.08
C VAL A 24 -6.62 13.27 5.58
N THR A 25 -5.73 12.81 4.71
CA THR A 25 -4.65 11.92 5.09
C THR A 25 -3.84 12.60 6.21
N PRO A 26 -3.64 11.96 7.38
CA PRO A 26 -2.91 12.58 8.48
C PRO A 26 -1.49 12.98 8.08
N ASP A 27 -0.99 14.10 8.59
CA ASP A 27 0.35 14.64 8.23
C ASP A 27 1.48 13.62 8.44
N TRP A 28 1.40 12.81 9.50
CA TRP A 28 2.39 11.77 9.78
C TRP A 28 2.42 10.68 8.70
N VAL A 29 1.30 10.40 8.03
CA VAL A 29 1.24 9.46 6.90
C VAL A 29 1.95 10.07 5.70
N VAL A 30 1.67 11.35 5.39
CA VAL A 30 2.30 12.08 4.29
C VAL A 30 3.81 12.18 4.49
N GLU A 31 4.26 12.43 5.72
CA GLU A 31 5.69 12.47 6.07
C GLU A 31 6.37 11.12 5.78
N LYS A 32 5.77 10.02 6.21
CA LYS A 32 6.29 8.67 5.97
C LYS A 32 6.33 8.31 4.49
N GLN A 33 5.28 8.63 3.75
CA GLN A 33 5.23 8.42 2.30
C GLN A 33 6.33 9.22 1.58
N THR A 34 6.53 10.47 1.99
CA THR A 34 7.57 11.34 1.43
C THR A 34 8.97 10.79 1.74
N ARG A 35 9.20 10.33 2.97
CA ARG A 35 10.47 9.71 3.37
C ARG A 35 10.76 8.43 2.60
N ALA A 36 9.76 7.55 2.46
CA ALA A 36 9.90 6.32 1.68
C ALA A 36 10.19 6.61 0.21
N GLN A 37 9.48 7.58 -0.39
CA GLN A 37 9.75 8.02 -1.76
C GLN A 37 11.18 8.55 -1.90
N ALA A 38 11.63 9.44 -1.02
CA ALA A 38 12.97 10.02 -1.09
C ALA A 38 14.08 8.96 -0.97
N LEU A 39 13.88 7.93 -0.14
CA LEU A 39 14.80 6.80 -0.03
C LEU A 39 14.82 5.96 -1.30
N ALA A 40 13.65 5.67 -1.89
CA ALA A 40 13.55 4.93 -3.15
C ALA A 40 14.18 5.69 -4.31
N ASP A 41 13.93 7.00 -4.43
CA ASP A 41 14.50 7.86 -5.48
C ASP A 41 16.03 7.99 -5.35
N GLY A 42 16.55 7.90 -4.13
CA GLY A 42 17.98 7.95 -3.85
C GLY A 42 18.72 6.63 -4.04
N LEU A 43 18.01 5.52 -4.25
CA LEU A 43 18.63 4.21 -4.42
C LEU A 43 19.20 4.06 -5.84
N ILE A 44 20.51 3.81 -5.92
CA ILE A 44 21.19 3.53 -7.19
C ILE A 44 21.42 2.03 -7.31
N PHE A 45 20.93 1.43 -8.39
CA PHE A 45 21.09 0.01 -8.67
C PHE A 45 21.17 -0.25 -10.17
N GLU A 46 21.77 -1.39 -10.54
CA GLU A 46 21.76 -1.87 -11.92
C GLU A 46 20.45 -2.60 -12.23
N ARG A 47 19.75 -2.17 -13.28
CA ARG A 47 18.50 -2.82 -13.70
C ARG A 47 18.82 -4.06 -14.53
N LYS A 48 18.32 -5.21 -14.09
CA LYS A 48 18.39 -6.46 -14.84
C LYS A 48 17.09 -6.65 -15.61
N GLU A 49 17.17 -7.06 -16.88
CA GLU A 49 15.99 -7.37 -17.67
C GLU A 49 15.23 -8.55 -17.07
N GLY A 50 13.89 -8.44 -17.01
CA GLY A 50 13.02 -9.45 -16.40
C GLY A 50 13.04 -9.49 -14.87
N GLU A 51 13.84 -8.65 -14.20
CA GLU A 51 13.83 -8.52 -12.74
C GLU A 51 12.82 -7.43 -12.33
N PRO A 52 11.70 -7.79 -11.67
CA PRO A 52 10.76 -6.80 -11.16
C PRO A 52 11.39 -6.01 -10.00
N LEU A 53 10.93 -4.78 -9.81
CA LEU A 53 11.35 -3.95 -8.68
C LEU A 53 10.70 -4.43 -7.38
N PRO A 54 11.33 -4.21 -6.22
CA PRO A 54 10.67 -4.51 -4.96
C PRO A 54 9.45 -3.60 -4.77
N PRO A 55 8.44 -4.03 -4.00
CA PRO A 55 7.21 -3.27 -3.79
C PRO A 55 7.47 -1.88 -3.19
N TRP A 56 8.48 -1.75 -2.34
CA TRP A 56 8.88 -0.48 -1.72
C TRP A 56 9.67 0.46 -2.64
N ILE A 57 10.07 0.00 -3.82
CA ILE A 57 10.67 0.84 -4.88
C ILE A 57 9.63 1.14 -5.96
N GLU A 58 8.81 0.15 -6.33
CA GLU A 58 7.74 0.33 -7.32
C GLU A 58 6.61 1.23 -6.81
N LYS A 59 6.22 1.07 -5.54
CA LYS A 59 5.12 1.84 -4.91
C LYS A 59 5.53 2.34 -3.52
N PRO A 60 6.55 3.21 -3.41
CA PRO A 60 7.10 3.66 -2.13
C PRO A 60 6.10 4.41 -1.25
N ARG A 61 5.03 4.97 -1.84
CA ARG A 61 3.97 5.68 -1.10
C ARG A 61 2.89 4.77 -0.53
N ILE A 62 2.85 3.49 -0.91
CA ILE A 62 1.96 2.52 -0.28
C ILE A 62 2.70 1.94 0.92
N LEU A 63 2.53 2.57 2.08
CA LEU A 63 3.19 2.13 3.32
C LEU A 63 2.74 0.72 3.69
N LEU A 64 3.61 -0.05 4.34
CA LEU A 64 3.24 -1.39 4.76
C LEU A 64 2.08 -1.33 5.78
N GLY A 65 1.06 -2.17 5.57
CA GLY A 65 -0.19 -2.14 6.36
C GLY A 65 -1.27 -1.23 5.77
N SER A 66 -0.96 -0.43 4.74
CA SER A 66 -1.97 0.27 3.95
C SER A 66 -2.91 -0.71 3.26
N ILE A 67 -4.19 -0.32 3.14
CA ILE A 67 -5.20 -1.07 2.38
C ILE A 67 -4.81 -1.21 0.90
N GLY A 68 -3.96 -0.32 0.38
CA GLY A 68 -3.47 -0.40 -1.01
C GLY A 68 -2.65 -1.66 -1.34
N TRP A 69 -2.18 -2.40 -0.33
CA TRP A 69 -1.56 -3.72 -0.52
C TRP A 69 -2.55 -4.88 -0.53
N ARG A 70 -3.80 -4.64 -0.12
CA ARG A 70 -4.88 -5.63 -0.05
C ARG A 70 -6.00 -5.37 -1.05
N MET A 71 -5.92 -4.26 -1.80
CA MET A 71 -6.86 -3.88 -2.83
C MET A 71 -6.16 -3.09 -3.93
N GLY A 72 -6.55 -3.35 -5.18
CA GLY A 72 -6.15 -2.55 -6.33
C GLY A 72 -4.70 -2.77 -6.76
N ALA A 73 -4.06 -1.71 -7.27
CA ALA A 73 -2.78 -1.85 -7.99
C ALA A 73 -1.63 -2.41 -7.13
N GLY A 74 -1.62 -2.19 -5.81
CA GLY A 74 -0.58 -2.74 -4.94
C GLY A 74 -0.76 -4.23 -4.70
N GLU A 75 -2.00 -4.69 -4.50
CA GLU A 75 -2.34 -6.11 -4.39
C GLU A 75 -1.97 -6.87 -5.66
N THR A 76 -2.45 -6.39 -6.82
CA THR A 76 -2.13 -6.99 -8.13
C THR A 76 -0.61 -7.11 -8.32
N TYR A 77 0.14 -6.05 -8.03
CA TYR A 77 1.60 -6.09 -8.16
C TYR A 77 2.26 -7.12 -7.23
N LEU A 78 1.83 -7.20 -5.97
CA LEU A 78 2.38 -8.17 -5.03
C LEU A 78 2.13 -9.61 -5.48
N HIS A 79 0.88 -9.93 -5.84
CA HIS A 79 0.46 -11.30 -6.09
C HIS A 79 0.83 -11.80 -7.49
N GLU A 80 0.76 -10.94 -8.51
CA GLU A 80 0.95 -11.36 -9.89
C GLU A 80 2.38 -11.15 -10.40
N VAL A 81 3.13 -10.23 -9.78
CA VAL A 81 4.48 -9.87 -10.26
C VAL A 81 5.55 -10.21 -9.22
N PHE A 82 5.47 -9.60 -8.04
CA PHE A 82 6.59 -9.62 -7.11
C PHE A 82 6.76 -10.96 -6.37
N PHE A 83 5.71 -11.50 -5.74
CA PHE A 83 5.83 -12.75 -4.99
C PHE A 83 6.13 -13.97 -5.87
N PRO A 84 5.53 -14.14 -7.06
CA PRO A 84 5.93 -15.21 -7.97
C PRO A 84 7.42 -15.16 -8.33
N PHE A 85 7.95 -13.96 -8.60
CA PHE A 85 9.38 -13.76 -8.82
C PHE A 85 10.20 -14.11 -7.56
N TRP A 86 9.84 -13.56 -6.40
CA TRP A 86 10.55 -13.80 -5.15
C TRP A 86 10.63 -15.28 -4.78
N GLN A 87 9.52 -16.01 -4.98
CA GLN A 87 9.40 -17.44 -4.73
C GLN A 87 10.20 -18.28 -5.73
N SER A 88 10.48 -17.77 -6.93
CA SER A 88 11.32 -18.45 -7.92
C SER A 88 12.82 -18.37 -7.63
N LEU A 89 13.24 -17.43 -6.76
CA LEU A 89 14.64 -17.24 -6.39
C LEU A 89 15.10 -18.29 -5.37
N THR A 90 16.37 -18.69 -5.47
CA THR A 90 17.05 -19.43 -4.40
C THR A 90 17.28 -18.52 -3.18
N GLU A 91 17.50 -19.10 -2.00
CA GLU A 91 17.76 -18.33 -0.78
C GLU A 91 18.94 -17.35 -0.93
N ARG A 92 20.00 -17.78 -1.64
CA ARG A 92 21.16 -16.93 -1.92
C ARG A 92 20.81 -15.75 -2.82
N GLU A 93 19.93 -15.95 -3.80
CA GLU A 93 19.45 -14.89 -4.68
C GLU A 93 18.49 -13.95 -3.96
N GLN A 94 17.64 -14.47 -3.08
CA GLN A 94 16.78 -13.67 -2.20
C GLN A 94 17.62 -12.76 -1.29
N ASP A 95 18.66 -13.30 -0.64
CA ASP A 95 19.60 -12.51 0.18
C ASP A 95 20.32 -11.44 -0.66
N GLY A 96 20.71 -11.78 -1.89
CA GLY A 96 21.33 -10.85 -2.83
C GLY A 96 20.38 -9.72 -3.25
N TYR A 97 19.15 -10.07 -3.57
CA TYR A 97 18.09 -9.14 -3.97
C TYR A 97 17.74 -8.19 -2.81
N TRP A 98 17.59 -8.72 -1.59
CA TRP A 98 17.38 -7.90 -0.41
C TRP A 98 18.52 -6.90 -0.21
N LYS A 99 19.78 -7.35 -0.26
CA LYS A 99 20.96 -6.47 -0.12
C LYS A 99 21.02 -5.41 -1.20
N LYS A 100 20.64 -5.75 -2.43
CA LYS A 100 20.60 -4.83 -3.58
C LYS A 100 19.59 -3.70 -3.38
N PHE A 101 18.44 -4.00 -2.77
CA PHE A 101 17.32 -3.08 -2.67
C PHE A 101 17.00 -2.59 -1.24
N ASP A 102 17.91 -2.82 -0.29
CA ASP A 102 17.77 -2.34 1.08
C ASP A 102 17.91 -0.81 1.14
N LEU A 103 16.84 -0.13 1.57
CA LEU A 103 16.83 1.32 1.77
C LEU A 103 17.56 1.76 3.05
N GLY A 104 18.11 0.81 3.81
CA GLY A 104 18.93 1.06 4.97
C GLY A 104 18.13 1.36 6.25
N PRO A 105 18.81 1.57 7.38
CA PRO A 105 18.19 1.61 8.72
C PRO A 105 17.24 2.80 8.95
N ARG A 106 17.28 3.82 8.10
CA ARG A 106 16.37 4.98 8.17
C ARG A 106 15.00 4.70 7.56
N TRP A 107 14.86 3.56 6.89
CA TRP A 107 13.59 3.13 6.33
C TRP A 107 12.72 2.46 7.41
N GLU A 108 11.61 3.10 7.75
CA GLU A 108 10.74 2.67 8.85
C GLU A 108 10.09 1.29 8.65
N ASP A 109 9.71 0.96 7.41
CA ASP A 109 9.05 -0.31 7.11
C ASP A 109 10.05 -1.46 6.88
N ARG A 110 11.36 -1.19 6.95
CA ARG A 110 12.43 -2.16 6.62
C ARG A 110 12.24 -3.51 7.31
N SER A 111 12.14 -3.50 8.65
CA SER A 111 12.01 -4.74 9.41
C SER A 111 10.71 -5.48 9.11
N ARG A 112 9.64 -4.74 8.79
CA ARG A 112 8.35 -5.35 8.48
C ARG A 112 8.35 -6.00 7.09
N TRP A 113 8.99 -5.37 6.11
CA TRP A 113 9.21 -5.98 4.79
C TRP A 113 10.11 -7.21 4.91
N MET A 114 11.22 -7.12 5.65
CA MET A 114 12.09 -8.27 5.89
C MET A 114 11.31 -9.45 6.47
N ASN A 115 10.51 -9.23 7.52
CA ASN A 115 9.66 -10.27 8.10
C ASN A 115 8.62 -10.82 7.10
N ALA A 116 8.04 -9.97 6.23
CA ALA A 116 7.07 -10.39 5.24
C ALA A 116 7.69 -11.28 4.14
N LEU A 117 8.93 -10.99 3.75
CA LEU A 117 9.71 -11.79 2.81
C LEU A 117 10.12 -13.12 3.43
N ASP A 118 10.59 -13.11 4.68
CA ASP A 118 10.95 -14.33 5.43
C ASP A 118 9.73 -15.26 5.60
N PHE A 119 8.56 -14.69 5.91
CA PHE A 119 7.32 -15.46 6.00
C PHE A 119 6.90 -16.05 4.65
N ASN A 120 7.15 -15.35 3.55
CA ASN A 120 6.90 -15.88 2.20
C ASN A 120 7.88 -17.00 1.84
N ARG A 121 9.15 -16.87 2.24
CA ARG A 121 10.17 -17.90 2.05
C ARG A 121 9.79 -19.21 2.74
N ALA A 122 9.25 -19.14 3.96
CA ALA A 122 8.84 -20.32 4.74
C ALA A 122 7.59 -21.05 4.21
N LYS A 123 6.93 -20.54 3.16
CA LYS A 123 5.70 -21.14 2.59
C LYS A 123 5.94 -22.03 1.38
N ASN A 124 7.17 -22.07 0.86
CA ASN A 124 7.63 -23.01 -0.17
C ASN A 124 8.46 -24.13 0.45
#